data_AF-A0A3S2E9X8-F1
#
_entry.id   AF-A0A3S2E9X8-F1
#
_cell.length_a   1.000
_cell.length_b   1.000
_cell.length_c   1.000
_cell.angle_alpha   90.00
_cell.angle_beta   90.00
_cell.angle_gamma   90.00
#
_symmetry.space_group_name_H-M   'P 1'
#
loop_
_entity.id
_entity.type
_entity.pdbx_description
1 polymer ?
#
loop_
_entity_poly.entity_id
_entity_poly.type
_entity_poly.pdbx_seq_one_letter_code
_entity_poly.pdbx_strand_id
1 'polypeptide(L)' 'MQPNPTLDQLQIFVTVAEAGSFSAAGRKLNRAQSVISYGIANLEAQLGLK' A
#
# COMPACT_ATOMS: atom_id res chain seq x y z
N MET A 1 -0.23 -3.61 21.85
CA MET A 1 -0.89 -4.32 20.73
C MET A 1 -0.04 -4.08 19.49
N GLN A 2 0.41 -5.14 18.82
CA GLN A 2 1.03 -4.97 17.50
C GLN A 2 -0.06 -4.50 16.52
N PRO A 3 0.17 -3.42 15.76
CA PRO A 3 -0.80 -3.00 14.76
C PRO A 3 -0.85 -4.06 13.65
N ASN A 4 -2.04 -4.61 13.42
CA ASN A 4 -2.24 -5.60 12.36
C ASN A 4 -2.49 -4.88 11.02
N PRO A 5 -1.89 -5.36 9.92
CA PRO A 5 -2.19 -4.89 8.58
C PRO A 5 -3.68 -4.91 8.27
N THR A 6 -4.17 -3.84 7.65
CA THR A 6 -5.54 -3.80 7.15
C THR A 6 -5.63 -4.49 5.78
N LEU A 7 -6.82 -5.00 5.44
CA LEU A 7 -7.06 -5.56 4.12
C LEU A 7 -6.81 -4.53 3.00
N ASP A 8 -7.08 -3.26 3.28
CA ASP A 8 -6.82 -2.16 2.35
C ASP A 8 -5.33 -2.01 2.05
N GLN A 9 -4.47 -2.08 3.07
CA GLN A 9 -3.01 -2.04 2.91
C GLN A 9 -2.50 -3.23 2.10
N LEU A 10 -3.05 -4.43 2.33
CA LEU A 10 -2.69 -5.63 1.56
C LEU A 10 -3.13 -5.52 0.10
N GLN A 11 -4.32 -4.97 -0.16
CA GLN A 11 -4.81 -4.75 -1.52
C GLN A 11 -3.97 -3.71 -2.26
N ILE A 12 -3.57 -2.63 -1.59
CA ILE A 12 -2.62 -1.65 -2.12
C ILE A 12 -1.29 -2.35 -2.46
N PHE A 13 -0.74 -3.15 -1.55
CA PHE A 13 0.52 -3.87 -1.74
C PHE A 13 0.50 -4.79 -2.96
N VAL A 14 -0.50 -5.67 -3.07
CA VAL A 14 -0.64 -6.57 -4.23
C VAL A 14 -0.79 -5.78 -5.52
N THR A 15 -1.63 -4.74 -5.53
CA THR A 15 -1.85 -3.93 -6.74
C THR A 15 -0.58 -3.22 -7.19
N VAL A 16 0.24 -2.72 -6.26
CA VAL A 16 1.53 -2.10 -6.58
C VAL A 16 2.49 -3.12 -7.17
N ALA A 17 2.59 -4.30 -6.57
CA ALA A 17 3.46 -5.38 -7.06
C ALA A 17 3.08 -5.80 -8.49
N GLU A 18 1.78 -5.90 -8.78
CA GLU A 18 1.29 -6.25 -10.13
C GLU A 18 1.42 -5.10 -11.14
N ALA A 19 1.23 -3.85 -10.70
CA ALA A 19 1.25 -2.68 -11.59
C ALA A 19 2.66 -2.13 -11.84
N GLY A 20 3.64 -2.49 -11.01
CA GLY A 20 5.03 -2.05 -11.11
C GLY A 20 5.28 -0.57 -10.81
N SER A 21 4.24 0.21 -10.44
CA SER A 21 4.39 1.60 -10.04
C SER A 21 3.23 2.08 -9.15
N PHE A 22 3.53 2.99 -8.21
CA PHE A 22 2.52 3.59 -7.34
C PHE A 22 1.47 4.42 -8.11
N SER A 23 1.87 5.09 -9.19
CA SER A 23 0.95 5.87 -10.01
C SER A 23 0.01 4.99 -10.84
N ALA A 24 0.46 3.82 -11.31
CA ALA A 24 -0.41 2.85 -11.98
C ALA A 24 -1.36 2.15 -10.99
N ALA A 25 -0.88 1.81 -9.79
CA ALA A 25 -1.73 1.25 -8.74
C ALA A 25 -2.81 2.25 -8.29
N GLY A 26 -2.46 3.53 -8.13
CA GLY A 26 -3.41 4.59 -7.82
C GLY A 26 -4.51 4.72 -8.89
N ARG A 27 -4.15 4.66 -10.17
CA ARG A 27 -5.12 4.63 -11.27
C ARG A 27 -6.03 3.39 -11.22
N LYS A 28 -5.49 2.19 -10.94
CA LYS A 28 -6.27 0.95 -10.81
C LYS A 28 -7.24 0.98 -9.64
N LEU A 29 -6.84 1.55 -8.50
CA LEU A 29 -7.65 1.62 -7.27
C LEU A 29 -8.52 2.87 -7.17
N ASN A 30 -8.48 3.75 -8.18
CA ASN A 30 -9.12 5.07 -8.16
C ASN A 30 -8.74 5.90 -6.93
N ARG A 31 -7.42 6.00 -6.67
CA ARG A 31 -6.83 6.70 -5.51
C ARG A 31 -5.66 7.56 -5.95
N ALA A 32 -5.40 8.62 -5.19
CA ALA A 32 -4.19 9.42 -5.37
C ALA A 32 -2.93 8.60 -5.08
N GLN A 33 -1.86 8.85 -5.83
CA GLN A 33 -0.58 8.16 -5.64
C GLN A 33 0.00 8.36 -4.22
N SER A 34 -0.27 9.52 -3.60
CA SER A 34 0.10 9.77 -2.21
C SER A 34 -0.54 8.77 -1.24
N VAL A 35 -1.84 8.49 -1.39
CA VAL A 35 -2.57 7.50 -0.56
C VAL A 35 -1.94 6.11 -0.68
N ILE A 36 -1.55 5.71 -1.89
CA ILE A 36 -0.85 4.45 -2.14
C ILE A 36 0.49 4.43 -1.40
N SER A 37 1.29 5.48 -1.55
CA SER A 37 2.60 5.60 -0.88
C SER A 37 2.48 5.56 0.65
N TYR A 38 1.51 6.27 1.22
CA TYR A 38 1.25 6.25 2.67
C TYR A 38 0.76 4.89 3.14
N GLY A 39 -0.08 4.21 2.36
CA GLY A 39 -0.57 2.86 2.66
C GLY A 39 0.56 1.84 2.80
N ILE A 40 1.51 1.86 1.85
CA ILE A 40 2.70 1.00 1.87
C ILE A 40 3.63 1.36 3.03
N ALA A 41 3.97 2.64 3.21
CA ALA A 41 4.86 3.06 4.30
C ALA A 41 4.31 2.68 5.68
N ASN A 42 2.99 2.82 5.88
CA ASN A 42 2.35 2.36 7.10
C ASN A 42 2.36 0.84 7.24
N LEU A 43 2.17 0.09 6.16
CA LEU A 43 2.24 -1.38 6.18
C LEU A 43 3.64 -1.86 6.58
N GLU A 44 4.69 -1.30 5.98
CA GLU A 44 6.08 -1.60 6.30
C GLU A 44 6.39 -1.29 7.78
N ALA A 45 5.98 -0.11 8.26
CA ALA A 45 6.16 0.28 9.66
C ALA A 45 5.46 -0.67 10.64
N GLN A 46 4.25 -1.15 10.31
CA GLN A 46 3.54 -2.11 11.15
C GLN A 46 4.23 -3.46 11.22
N LEU A 47 4.86 -3.88 10.13
CA LEU A 47 5.62 -5.13 10.04
C LEU A 47 7.06 -4.99 10.58
N GLY A 48 7.51 -3.78 10.93
CA GLY A 48 8.87 -3.51 11.35
C GLY A 48 9.89 -3.64 10.22
N LEU A 49 9.44 -3.44 8.98
CA LEU A 49 10.22 -3.56 7.76
C LEU A 49 10.53 -2.17 7.17
N LYS A 50 11.53 -2.12 6.29
CA LYS A 50 11.92 -0.94 5.52
C LYS A 50 12.48 -1.33 4.17
#